data_AF-A0A5J4TBU9-F1
#
_entry.id   AF-A0A5J4TBU9-F1
#
_cell.length_a   1.000
_cell.length_b   1.000
_cell.length_c   1.000
_cell.angle_alpha   90.00
_cell.angle_beta   90.00
_cell.angle_gamma   90.00
#
_symmetry.space_group_name_H-M   'P 1'
#
loop_
_entity.id
_entity.type
_entity.pdbx_description
1 polymer ?
#
loop_
_entity_poly.entity_id
_entity_poly.type
_entity_poly.pdbx_seq_one_letter_code
_entity_poly.pdbx_strand_id
1 'polypeptide(L)'
;MKKKKKKITEDFEMRAVKAEMQLKELEQKLKQIEQENERKEADEIKKITEQALEKTKEKELEKQKEKEAEQTNSTTSTSSDTENKQDQKDSTSEKTNIEQQLQQSEDRYKAKEKEEDDTLGFISAKKANEKISKEDWVQMKDDLELDEDEGTEEQISAVRQKKILVCQRIIAYFIGKQDVEGRKLSIEAGVIDALLNLFLNSPLEQITIIHFWAFYTHTHPATYEIQQLLFDHSPYASLLRLLDHPNVFVVNRAVNAIFNIQVGAGNITPEDKPHPHFMILSACGGIKKLYALFWKDVSKFS
;
A
#
# COMPACT_ATOMS: atom_id res chain seq x y z
N MET A 1 -13.14 -57.40 -25.08
CA MET A 1 -12.66 -56.39 -24.11
C MET A 1 -11.65 -55.39 -24.68
N LYS A 2 -10.60 -55.79 -25.42
CA LYS A 2 -9.56 -54.87 -25.96
C LYS A 2 -10.09 -53.75 -26.88
N LYS A 3 -11.04 -54.04 -27.78
CA LYS A 3 -11.66 -53.03 -28.67
C LYS A 3 -12.47 -51.95 -27.92
N LYS A 4 -13.09 -52.30 -26.78
CA LYS A 4 -13.91 -51.38 -25.98
C LYS A 4 -13.04 -50.41 -25.17
N LYS A 5 -11.90 -50.88 -24.64
CA LYS A 5 -10.89 -50.02 -23.98
C LYS A 5 -10.24 -49.03 -24.96
N LYS A 6 -9.84 -49.49 -26.17
CA LYS A 6 -9.24 -48.63 -27.20
C LYS A 6 -10.17 -47.48 -27.62
N LYS A 7 -11.45 -47.76 -27.82
CA LYS A 7 -12.47 -46.75 -28.19
C LYS A 7 -12.73 -45.71 -27.09
N ILE A 8 -12.58 -46.08 -25.81
CA ILE A 8 -12.73 -45.16 -24.67
C ILE A 8 -11.51 -44.23 -24.57
N THR A 9 -10.30 -44.76 -24.81
CA THR A 9 -9.07 -43.96 -24.83
C THR A 9 -9.08 -42.94 -25.98
N GLU A 10 -9.50 -43.35 -27.18
CA GLU A 10 -9.63 -42.46 -28.35
C GLU A 10 -10.69 -41.35 -28.12
N ASP A 11 -11.81 -41.65 -27.45
CA ASP A 11 -12.85 -40.65 -27.10
C ASP A 11 -12.36 -39.66 -26.03
N PHE A 12 -11.51 -40.11 -25.08
CA PHE A 12 -10.92 -39.24 -24.06
C PHE A 12 -9.86 -38.30 -24.66
N GLU A 13 -8.97 -38.82 -25.51
CA GLU A 13 -7.98 -38.02 -26.24
C GLU A 13 -8.65 -36.98 -27.15
N MET A 14 -9.71 -37.36 -27.86
CA MET A 14 -10.47 -36.43 -28.70
C MET A 14 -11.14 -35.31 -27.90
N ARG A 15 -11.62 -35.60 -26.68
CA ARG A 15 -12.17 -34.58 -25.77
C ARG A 15 -11.09 -33.66 -25.20
N ALA A 16 -9.92 -34.21 -24.86
CA ALA A 16 -8.79 -33.42 -24.38
C ALA A 16 -8.30 -32.42 -25.45
N VAL A 17 -8.11 -32.89 -26.69
CA VAL A 17 -7.74 -32.02 -27.83
C VAL A 17 -8.80 -30.94 -28.09
N LYS A 18 -10.09 -31.30 -27.97
CA LYS A 18 -11.18 -30.33 -28.11
C LYS A 18 -11.16 -29.28 -26.99
N ALA A 19 -10.87 -29.67 -25.75
CA ALA A 19 -10.76 -28.75 -24.62
C ALA A 19 -9.55 -27.82 -24.75
N GLU A 20 -8.39 -28.33 -25.20
CA GLU A 20 -7.21 -27.51 -25.48
C GLU A 20 -7.46 -26.48 -26.60
N MET A 21 -8.20 -26.87 -27.63
CA MET A 21 -8.58 -25.96 -28.72
C MET A 21 -9.53 -24.87 -28.22
N GLN A 22 -10.48 -25.21 -27.34
CA GLN A 22 -11.37 -24.24 -26.70
C GLN A 22 -10.63 -23.29 -25.74
N LEU A 23 -9.64 -23.80 -25.00
CA LEU A 23 -8.79 -22.98 -24.12
C LEU A 23 -8.00 -21.95 -24.93
N LYS A 24 -7.36 -22.36 -26.03
CA LYS A 24 -6.67 -21.45 -26.94
C LYS A 24 -7.58 -20.39 -27.55
N GLU A 25 -8.83 -20.75 -27.86
CA GLU A 25 -9.82 -19.79 -28.36
C GLU A 25 -10.23 -18.76 -27.28
N LEU A 26 -10.37 -19.20 -26.03
CA LEU A 26 -10.65 -18.32 -24.89
C LEU A 26 -9.49 -17.38 -24.57
N GLU A 27 -8.26 -17.88 -24.60
CA GLU A 27 -7.04 -17.05 -24.43
C GLU A 27 -6.94 -15.97 -25.50
N GLN A 28 -7.25 -16.29 -26.76
CA GLN A 28 -7.29 -15.31 -27.85
C GLN A 28 -8.38 -14.25 -27.64
N LYS A 29 -9.56 -14.64 -27.13
CA LYS A 29 -10.65 -13.69 -26.83
C LYS A 29 -10.30 -12.79 -25.65
N LEU A 30 -9.68 -13.31 -24.59
CA LEU A 30 -9.20 -12.52 -23.45
C LEU A 30 -8.20 -11.45 -23.92
N LYS A 31 -7.23 -11.84 -24.74
CA LYS A 31 -6.25 -10.91 -25.29
C LYS A 31 -6.88 -9.80 -26.15
N GLN A 32 -7.95 -10.09 -26.88
CA GLN A 32 -8.69 -9.08 -27.64
C GLN A 32 -9.45 -8.12 -26.73
N ILE A 33 -10.07 -8.62 -25.66
CA ILE A 33 -10.80 -7.81 -24.68
C ILE A 33 -9.83 -6.87 -23.94
N GLU A 34 -8.67 -7.35 -23.53
CA GLU A 34 -7.63 -6.54 -22.89
C GLU A 34 -7.18 -5.39 -23.80
N GLN A 35 -6.87 -5.69 -25.07
CA GLN A 35 -6.49 -4.66 -26.05
C GLN A 35 -7.61 -3.66 -26.34
N GLU A 36 -8.88 -4.09 -26.32
CA GLU A 36 -10.01 -3.19 -26.51
C GLU A 36 -10.23 -2.29 -25.29
N ASN A 37 -10.03 -2.80 -24.08
CA ASN A 37 -10.10 -2.02 -22.85
C ASN A 37 -8.98 -0.98 -22.76
N GLU A 38 -7.74 -1.35 -23.08
CA GLU A 38 -6.61 -0.41 -23.14
C GLU A 38 -6.88 0.74 -24.14
N ARG A 39 -7.48 0.42 -25.29
CA ARG A 39 -7.89 1.45 -26.27
C ARG A 39 -8.99 2.36 -25.73
N LYS A 40 -10.00 1.82 -25.07
CA LYS A 40 -11.09 2.61 -24.48
C LYS A 40 -10.58 3.54 -23.38
N GLU A 41 -9.67 3.06 -22.53
CA GLU A 41 -9.04 3.87 -21.49
C GLU A 41 -8.20 4.99 -22.10
N ALA A 42 -7.41 4.71 -23.15
CA ALA A 42 -6.64 5.74 -23.85
C ALA A 42 -7.52 6.82 -24.50
N ASP A 43 -8.64 6.42 -25.13
CA ASP A 43 -9.60 7.35 -25.74
C ASP A 43 -10.31 8.20 -24.67
N GLU A 44 -10.62 7.63 -23.51
CA GLU A 44 -11.25 8.34 -22.39
C GLU A 44 -10.29 9.35 -21.73
N ILE A 45 -9.03 8.98 -21.54
CA ILE A 45 -7.97 9.89 -21.07
C ILE A 45 -7.79 11.05 -22.05
N LYS A 46 -7.75 10.76 -23.35
CA LYS A 46 -7.63 11.79 -24.39
C LYS A 46 -8.80 12.77 -24.34
N LYS A 47 -10.03 12.26 -24.21
CA LYS A 47 -11.24 13.09 -24.10
C LYS A 47 -11.23 13.99 -22.85
N ILE A 48 -10.81 13.46 -21.70
CA ILE A 48 -10.69 14.24 -20.46
C ILE A 48 -9.63 15.34 -20.62
N THR A 49 -8.52 15.02 -21.28
CA THR A 49 -7.42 15.95 -21.51
C THR A 49 -7.83 17.09 -22.43
N GLU A 50 -8.55 16.79 -23.52
CA GLU A 50 -9.10 17.79 -24.44
C GLU A 50 -10.11 18.70 -23.73
N GLN A 51 -11.01 18.16 -22.90
CA GLN A 51 -11.96 18.94 -22.10
C GLN A 51 -11.27 19.83 -21.04
N ALA A 52 -10.19 19.36 -20.43
CA ALA A 52 -9.42 20.16 -19.48
C ALA A 52 -8.69 21.32 -20.17
N LEU A 53 -8.15 21.08 -21.38
CA LEU A 53 -7.49 22.10 -22.17
C LEU A 53 -8.47 23.18 -22.65
N GLU A 54 -9.68 22.79 -23.05
CA GLU A 54 -10.74 23.71 -23.48
C GLU A 54 -11.22 24.59 -22.32
N LYS A 55 -11.48 23.99 -21.14
CA LYS A 55 -11.80 24.76 -19.91
C LYS A 55 -10.70 25.72 -19.49
N THR A 56 -9.44 25.37 -19.73
CA THR A 56 -8.30 26.25 -19.41
C THR A 56 -8.27 27.45 -20.36
N LYS A 57 -8.52 27.23 -21.65
CA LYS A 57 -8.64 28.32 -22.65
C LYS A 57 -9.85 29.21 -22.38
N GLU A 58 -10.99 28.65 -21.97
CA GLU A 58 -12.18 29.43 -21.59
C GLU A 58 -11.90 30.33 -20.38
N LYS A 59 -11.22 29.82 -19.35
CA LYS A 59 -10.80 30.62 -18.18
C LYS A 59 -9.80 31.72 -18.55
N GLU A 60 -8.91 31.48 -19.51
CA GLU A 60 -7.99 32.52 -20.01
C GLU A 60 -8.74 33.61 -20.80
N LEU A 61 -9.73 33.22 -21.60
CA LEU A 61 -10.57 34.15 -22.36
C LEU A 61 -11.49 34.98 -21.43
N GLU A 62 -12.02 34.38 -20.36
CA GLU A 62 -12.82 35.06 -19.35
C GLU A 62 -11.98 36.07 -18.56
N LYS A 63 -10.74 35.70 -18.17
CA LYS A 63 -9.77 36.62 -17.58
C LYS A 63 -9.36 37.76 -18.52
N GLN A 64 -9.30 37.52 -19.84
CA GLN A 64 -9.06 38.60 -20.81
C GLN A 64 -10.24 39.56 -20.89
N LYS A 65 -11.49 39.05 -20.89
CA LYS A 65 -12.70 39.87 -20.90
C LYS A 65 -12.89 40.69 -19.62
N GLU A 66 -12.52 40.15 -18.46
CA GLU A 66 -12.52 40.90 -17.19
C GLU A 66 -11.51 42.04 -17.22
N LYS A 67 -10.31 41.81 -17.78
CA LYS A 67 -9.29 42.86 -17.97
C LYS A 67 -9.71 43.97 -18.95
N GLU A 68 -10.45 43.64 -20.01
CA GLU A 68 -10.99 44.63 -20.96
C GLU A 68 -12.18 45.42 -20.37
N ALA A 69 -13.00 44.79 -19.51
CA ALA A 69 -14.09 45.45 -18.79
C ALA A 69 -13.58 46.43 -17.71
N GLU A 70 -12.42 46.15 -17.11
CA GLU A 70 -11.77 47.07 -16.16
C GLU A 70 -11.11 48.28 -16.85
N GLN A 71 -10.64 48.14 -18.09
CA GLN A 71 -10.03 49.24 -18.86
C GLN A 71 -11.02 50.29 -19.38
N THR A 72 -12.32 49.98 -19.44
CA THR A 72 -13.35 50.96 -19.89
C THR A 72 -13.83 51.91 -18.78
N ASN A 73 -13.40 51.71 -17.53
CA ASN A 73 -13.84 52.50 -16.37
C ASN A 73 -12.81 53.48 -15.78
N SER A 74 -11.65 53.67 -16.41
CA SER A 74 -10.70 54.71 -15.97
C SER A 74 -10.06 55.43 -17.15
N THR A 75 -10.80 56.38 -17.72
CA THR A 75 -10.16 57.50 -18.40
C THR A 75 -9.65 58.44 -17.31
N THR A 76 -8.34 58.51 -17.08
CA THR A 76 -7.50 59.72 -17.16
C THR A 76 -6.14 59.46 -16.46
N SER A 77 -5.06 59.81 -17.16
CA SER A 77 -3.67 60.06 -16.69
C SER A 77 -2.71 58.89 -16.44
N THR A 78 -1.96 58.56 -17.51
CA THR A 78 -0.49 58.46 -17.61
C THR A 78 0.32 57.99 -16.39
N SER A 79 0.80 56.74 -16.38
CA SER A 79 2.16 56.35 -15.92
C SER A 79 2.41 54.85 -16.18
N SER A 80 3.01 54.50 -17.31
CA SER A 80 3.46 53.14 -17.64
C SER A 80 4.91 52.97 -17.22
N ASP A 81 5.19 52.23 -16.15
CA ASP A 81 6.49 51.55 -15.90
C ASP A 81 6.55 50.74 -14.57
N THR A 82 5.53 50.82 -13.71
CA THR A 82 5.54 50.17 -12.38
C THR A 82 4.77 48.85 -12.25
N GLU A 83 3.77 48.55 -13.09
CA GLU A 83 2.94 47.34 -12.94
C GLU A 83 3.59 46.04 -13.45
N ASN A 84 4.51 46.12 -14.42
CA ASN A 84 5.13 44.93 -15.03
C ASN A 84 6.15 44.22 -14.10
N LYS A 85 6.49 44.83 -12.96
CA LYS A 85 7.35 44.22 -11.93
C LYS A 85 6.57 43.51 -10.83
N GLN A 86 5.28 43.79 -10.65
CA GLN A 86 4.47 43.19 -9.57
C GLN A 86 3.93 41.82 -10.01
N ASP A 87 3.39 41.71 -11.22
CA ASP A 87 2.84 40.46 -11.79
C ASP A 87 3.92 39.41 -12.12
N GLN A 88 5.09 39.85 -12.62
CA GLN A 88 6.24 38.94 -12.78
C GLN A 88 6.75 38.42 -11.43
N LYS A 89 6.67 39.24 -10.37
CA LYS A 89 7.14 38.86 -9.03
C LYS A 89 6.19 37.87 -8.36
N ASP A 90 4.87 38.02 -8.57
CA ASP A 90 3.87 37.07 -8.06
C ASP A 90 3.93 35.72 -8.77
N SER A 91 3.97 35.68 -10.12
CA SER A 91 4.13 34.43 -10.89
C SER A 91 5.46 33.72 -10.61
N THR A 92 6.52 34.49 -10.35
CA THR A 92 7.83 33.91 -10.01
C THR A 92 7.80 33.38 -8.58
N SER A 93 7.15 34.08 -7.64
CA SER A 93 7.02 33.60 -6.26
C SER A 93 6.21 32.31 -6.16
N GLU A 94 5.15 32.17 -6.96
CA GLU A 94 4.25 31.02 -6.95
C GLU A 94 4.91 29.78 -7.57
N LYS A 95 5.63 29.94 -8.69
CA LYS A 95 6.50 28.90 -9.25
C LYS A 95 7.60 28.48 -8.27
N THR A 96 8.26 29.44 -7.64
CA THR A 96 9.30 29.17 -6.62
C THR A 96 8.74 28.40 -5.42
N ASN A 97 7.50 28.68 -5.02
CA ASN A 97 6.83 27.99 -3.92
C ASN A 97 6.47 26.53 -4.26
N ILE A 98 5.96 26.28 -5.48
CA ILE A 98 5.68 24.91 -5.97
C ILE A 98 6.97 24.10 -6.06
N GLU A 99 8.04 24.70 -6.58
CA GLU A 99 9.35 24.05 -6.73
C GLU A 99 9.99 23.74 -5.37
N GLN A 100 9.86 24.64 -4.39
CA GLN A 100 10.24 24.37 -2.99
C GLN A 100 9.42 23.24 -2.35
N GLN A 101 8.11 23.17 -2.61
CA GLN A 101 7.25 22.11 -2.09
C GLN A 101 7.59 20.75 -2.70
N LEU A 102 7.89 20.72 -4.00
CA LEU A 102 8.34 19.51 -4.69
C LEU A 102 9.69 19.04 -4.15
N GLN A 103 10.65 19.95 -4.02
CA GLN A 103 11.96 19.66 -3.43
C GLN A 103 11.84 19.11 -2.01
N GLN A 104 11.03 19.75 -1.15
CA GLN A 104 10.76 19.23 0.20
C GLN A 104 10.08 17.86 0.20
N SER A 105 9.20 17.59 -0.78
CA SER A 105 8.55 16.28 -0.91
C SER A 105 9.55 15.19 -1.32
N GLU A 106 10.46 15.49 -2.24
CA GLU A 106 11.55 14.60 -2.65
C GLU A 106 12.55 14.38 -1.52
N ASP A 107 12.93 15.42 -0.80
CA ASP A 107 13.85 15.31 0.33
C ASP A 107 13.23 14.47 1.45
N ARG A 108 11.92 14.61 1.71
CA ARG A 108 11.19 13.74 2.63
C ARG A 108 11.12 12.29 2.14
N TYR A 109 10.98 12.07 0.84
CA TYR A 109 10.98 10.73 0.26
C TYR A 109 12.36 10.09 0.40
N LYS A 110 13.42 10.78 0.00
CA LYS A 110 14.82 10.35 0.14
C LYS A 110 15.22 10.11 1.60
N ALA A 111 14.75 10.94 2.53
CA ALA A 111 15.01 10.75 3.95
C ALA A 111 14.35 9.48 4.50
N LYS A 112 13.12 9.17 4.08
CA LYS A 112 12.41 7.95 4.46
C LYS A 112 12.99 6.69 3.78
N GLU A 113 13.44 6.81 2.54
CA GLU A 113 14.17 5.75 1.82
C GLU A 113 15.52 5.46 2.50
N LYS A 114 16.24 6.50 2.90
CA LYS A 114 17.47 6.38 3.68
C LYS A 114 17.22 5.77 5.07
N GLU A 115 16.13 6.11 5.74
CA GLU A 115 15.73 5.48 7.01
C GLU A 115 15.50 3.96 6.84
N GLU A 116 14.91 3.56 5.72
CA GLU A 116 14.74 2.15 5.36
C GLU A 116 16.08 1.46 5.08
N ASP A 117 16.98 2.08 4.32
CA ASP A 117 18.33 1.57 4.04
C ASP A 117 19.19 1.49 5.32
N ASP A 118 19.10 2.49 6.20
CA ASP A 118 19.80 2.50 7.49
C ASP A 118 19.25 1.40 8.40
N THR A 119 17.93 1.15 8.36
CA THR A 119 17.30 0.04 9.08
C THR A 119 17.71 -1.31 8.50
N LEU A 120 17.71 -1.48 7.18
CA LEU A 120 18.20 -2.67 6.47
C LEU A 120 19.68 -2.93 6.79
N GLY A 121 20.50 -1.88 6.81
CA GLY A 121 21.93 -1.94 7.15
C GLY A 121 22.19 -2.37 8.59
N PHE A 122 21.46 -1.80 9.55
CA PHE A 122 21.56 -2.16 10.97
C PHE A 122 21.14 -3.61 11.23
N ILE A 123 20.08 -4.08 10.56
CA ILE A 123 19.53 -5.43 10.74
C ILE A 123 20.37 -6.48 10.02
N SER A 124 20.89 -6.18 8.82
CA SER A 124 21.78 -7.09 8.07
C SER A 124 23.12 -7.32 8.79
N ALA A 125 23.59 -6.34 9.57
CA ALA A 125 24.76 -6.49 10.45
C ALA A 125 24.51 -7.38 11.67
N LYS A 126 23.25 -7.54 12.11
CA LYS A 126 22.83 -8.37 13.24
C LYS A 126 22.01 -9.58 12.80
N LYS A 127 22.47 -10.35 11.80
CA LYS A 127 21.88 -11.69 11.56
C LYS A 127 21.98 -12.51 12.84
N ALA A 128 20.85 -12.64 13.53
CA ALA A 128 20.77 -13.46 14.71
C ALA A 128 20.81 -14.93 14.25
N ASN A 129 21.98 -15.55 14.42
CA ASN A 129 22.12 -17.00 14.49
C ASN A 129 21.60 -17.56 15.84
N GLU A 130 20.99 -16.70 16.66
CA GLU A 130 20.42 -17.05 17.94
C GLU A 130 19.14 -17.86 17.75
N LYS A 131 19.05 -18.99 18.45
CA LYS A 131 17.83 -19.79 18.52
C LYS A 131 16.89 -19.13 19.53
N ILE A 132 15.73 -18.69 19.08
CA ILE A 132 14.69 -18.11 19.93
C ILE A 132 13.81 -19.23 20.49
N SER A 133 13.64 -19.27 21.81
CA SER A 133 12.77 -20.23 22.50
C SER A 133 11.31 -19.77 22.52
N LYS A 134 10.38 -20.61 22.99
CA LYS A 134 8.99 -20.20 23.18
C LYS A 134 8.86 -19.13 24.26
N GLU A 135 9.64 -19.25 25.32
CA GLU A 135 9.70 -18.30 26.43
C GLU A 135 10.21 -16.94 25.97
N ASP A 136 11.16 -16.89 25.03
CA ASP A 136 11.60 -15.64 24.42
C ASP A 136 10.48 -14.94 23.64
N TRP A 137 9.65 -15.70 22.90
CA TRP A 137 8.50 -15.14 22.19
C TRP A 137 7.45 -14.58 23.15
N VAL A 138 7.18 -15.29 24.25
CA VAL A 138 6.28 -14.81 25.30
C VAL A 138 6.82 -13.51 25.91
N GLN A 139 8.11 -13.45 26.24
CA GLN A 139 8.73 -12.23 26.77
C GLN A 139 8.65 -11.07 25.77
N MET A 140 8.88 -11.33 24.48
CA MET A 140 8.74 -10.30 23.44
C MET A 140 7.29 -9.80 23.33
N LYS A 141 6.30 -10.69 23.40
CA LYS A 141 4.89 -10.31 23.46
C LYS A 141 4.62 -9.43 24.70
N ASP A 142 5.09 -9.83 25.88
CA ASP A 142 4.82 -9.08 27.11
C ASP A 142 5.48 -7.68 27.08
N ASP A 143 6.66 -7.59 26.48
CA ASP A 143 7.36 -6.31 26.29
C ASP A 143 6.64 -5.37 25.30
N LEU A 144 5.97 -5.93 24.27
CA LEU A 144 5.16 -5.16 23.30
C LEU A 144 3.87 -4.62 23.92
N GLU A 145 3.33 -5.32 24.92
CA GLU A 145 2.09 -4.96 25.61
C GLU A 145 2.28 -4.00 26.80
N LEU A 146 3.53 -3.62 27.11
CA LEU A 146 3.78 -2.64 28.17
C LEU A 146 3.01 -1.33 27.91
N ASP A 147 2.32 -0.84 28.93
CA ASP A 147 1.53 0.39 28.85
C ASP A 147 2.42 1.63 28.68
N GLU A 148 1.95 2.58 27.86
CA GLU A 148 2.63 3.84 27.58
C GLU A 148 1.99 5.04 28.30
N ASP A 149 1.01 4.80 29.16
CA ASP A 149 0.21 5.83 29.84
C ASP A 149 0.60 6.04 31.32
N GLU A 150 1.42 5.16 31.88
CA GLU A 150 1.83 5.20 33.29
C GLU A 150 3.32 5.54 33.44
N GLY A 151 3.62 6.66 34.13
CA GLY A 151 4.98 7.02 34.54
C GLY A 151 5.41 8.43 34.13
N THR A 152 6.70 8.71 34.29
CA THR A 152 7.34 9.93 33.78
C THR A 152 7.61 9.82 32.28
N GLU A 153 7.86 10.94 31.61
CA GLU A 153 8.20 10.95 30.18
C GLU A 153 9.42 10.06 29.88
N GLU A 154 10.41 10.02 30.78
CA GLU A 154 11.58 9.15 30.62
C GLU A 154 11.21 7.66 30.71
N GLN A 155 10.25 7.29 31.58
CA GLN A 155 9.77 5.92 31.70
C GLN A 155 8.97 5.51 30.46
N ILE A 156 8.07 6.37 29.99
CA ILE A 156 7.29 6.17 28.77
C ILE A 156 8.22 6.05 27.56
N SER A 157 9.22 6.94 27.44
CA SER A 157 10.23 6.87 26.39
C SER A 157 11.05 5.57 26.45
N ALA A 158 11.37 5.08 27.64
CA ALA A 158 12.07 3.82 27.81
C ALA A 158 11.20 2.62 27.37
N VAL A 159 9.90 2.63 27.67
CA VAL A 159 8.93 1.62 27.20
C VAL A 159 8.86 1.64 25.68
N ARG A 160 8.68 2.81 25.05
CA ARG A 160 8.66 2.96 23.59
C ARG A 160 9.93 2.41 22.94
N GLN A 161 11.09 2.75 23.49
CA GLN A 161 12.35 2.24 22.99
C GLN A 161 12.46 0.72 23.14
N LYS A 162 11.95 0.15 24.24
CA LYS A 162 11.92 -1.29 24.45
C LYS A 162 11.07 -2.01 23.39
N LYS A 163 9.88 -1.49 23.07
CA LYS A 163 9.03 -2.03 21.99
C LYS A 163 9.73 -2.00 20.64
N ILE A 164 10.45 -0.92 20.32
CA ILE A 164 11.26 -0.80 19.10
C ILE A 164 12.37 -1.87 19.07
N LEU A 165 13.09 -2.08 20.18
CA LEU A 165 14.15 -3.09 20.28
C LEU A 165 13.60 -4.51 20.09
N VAL A 166 12.42 -4.80 20.64
CA VAL A 166 11.72 -6.08 20.41
C VAL A 166 11.39 -6.25 18.94
N CYS A 167 10.79 -5.24 18.30
CA CYS A 167 10.50 -5.28 16.88
C CYS A 167 11.77 -5.50 16.03
N GLN A 168 12.88 -4.85 16.37
CA GLN A 168 14.17 -5.08 15.70
C GLN A 168 14.67 -6.52 15.88
N ARG A 169 14.50 -7.11 17.08
CA ARG A 169 14.86 -8.52 17.33
C ARG A 169 14.04 -9.47 16.46
N ILE A 170 12.73 -9.24 16.37
CA ILE A 170 11.82 -10.01 15.50
C ILE A 170 12.28 -9.93 14.04
N ILE A 171 12.54 -8.73 13.53
CA ILE A 171 12.95 -8.55 12.13
C ILE A 171 14.30 -9.23 11.88
N ALA A 172 15.30 -9.00 12.74
CA ALA A 172 16.62 -9.62 12.64
C ALA A 172 16.56 -11.15 12.66
N TYR A 173 15.59 -11.72 13.37
CA TYR A 173 15.38 -13.16 13.38
C TYR A 173 14.80 -13.68 12.07
N PHE A 174 13.75 -13.05 11.52
CA PHE A 174 13.04 -13.58 10.33
C PHE A 174 13.56 -13.10 8.98
N ILE A 175 14.36 -12.03 8.93
CA ILE A 175 14.80 -11.43 7.67
C ILE A 175 15.53 -12.46 6.79
N GLY A 176 15.04 -12.63 5.56
CA GLY A 176 15.60 -13.59 4.60
C GLY A 176 15.43 -15.07 4.98
N LYS A 177 14.65 -15.41 6.01
CA LYS A 177 14.39 -16.80 6.44
C LYS A 177 13.00 -17.28 6.02
N GLN A 178 12.92 -18.56 5.66
CA GLN A 178 11.66 -19.27 5.41
C GLN A 178 11.07 -19.91 6.68
N ASP A 179 11.65 -19.66 7.86
CA ASP A 179 11.38 -20.37 9.12
C ASP A 179 9.89 -20.38 9.52
N VAL A 180 9.18 -21.40 9.05
CA VAL A 180 7.73 -21.56 9.25
C VAL A 180 7.46 -21.85 10.72
N GLU A 181 8.26 -22.72 11.35
CA GLU A 181 8.06 -23.12 12.74
C GLU A 181 8.32 -21.96 13.69
N GLY A 182 9.38 -21.18 13.46
CA GLY A 182 9.62 -19.96 14.23
C GLY A 182 8.46 -18.97 14.15
N ARG A 183 7.87 -18.79 12.95
CA ARG A 183 6.68 -17.93 12.79
C ARG A 183 5.47 -18.48 13.54
N LYS A 184 5.21 -19.79 13.50
CA LYS A 184 4.14 -20.41 14.29
C LYS A 184 4.32 -20.17 15.77
N LEU A 185 5.51 -20.44 16.31
CA LEU A 185 5.81 -20.22 17.73
C LEU A 185 5.63 -18.76 18.15
N SER A 186 6.05 -17.81 17.31
CA SER A 186 5.83 -16.37 17.53
C SER A 186 4.34 -16.01 17.54
N ILE A 187 3.57 -16.53 16.57
CA ILE A 187 2.11 -16.32 16.48
C ILE A 187 1.39 -16.93 17.70
N GLU A 188 1.68 -18.19 18.03
CA GLU A 188 1.11 -18.90 19.19
C GLU A 188 1.45 -18.25 20.53
N ALA A 189 2.59 -17.56 20.62
CA ALA A 189 2.98 -16.80 21.81
C ALA A 189 2.23 -15.46 21.94
N GLY A 190 1.43 -15.05 20.94
CA GLY A 190 0.64 -13.83 20.97
C GLY A 190 1.37 -12.58 20.43
N VAL A 191 2.51 -12.74 19.77
CA VAL A 191 3.27 -11.59 19.23
C VAL A 191 2.46 -10.83 18.18
N ILE A 192 1.70 -11.54 17.35
CA ILE A 192 0.84 -10.91 16.34
C ILE A 192 -0.30 -10.12 16.97
N ASP A 193 -0.96 -10.65 18.00
CA ASP A 193 -2.00 -9.92 18.72
C ASP A 193 -1.46 -8.63 19.35
N ALA A 194 -0.29 -8.70 19.99
CA ALA A 194 0.38 -7.53 20.56
C ALA A 194 0.68 -6.45 19.50
N LEU A 195 1.20 -6.84 18.33
CA LEU A 195 1.45 -5.92 17.22
C LEU A 195 0.17 -5.34 16.63
N LEU A 196 -0.87 -6.17 16.44
CA LEU A 196 -2.17 -5.71 15.92
C LEU A 196 -2.87 -4.75 16.89
N ASN A 197 -2.75 -4.99 18.20
CA ASN A 197 -3.25 -4.09 19.25
C ASN A 197 -2.49 -2.76 19.26
N LEU A 198 -1.17 -2.79 19.13
CA LEU A 198 -0.35 -1.58 18.96
C LEU A 198 -0.84 -0.77 17.74
N PHE A 199 -1.03 -1.43 16.59
CA PHE A 199 -1.51 -0.74 15.39
C PHE A 199 -2.94 -0.23 15.48
N LEU A 200 -3.78 -0.82 16.34
CA LEU A 200 -5.17 -0.41 16.49
C LEU A 200 -5.30 0.78 17.44
N ASN A 201 -4.50 0.81 18.51
CA ASN A 201 -4.72 1.70 19.65
C ASN A 201 -3.71 2.86 19.74
N SER A 202 -2.46 2.69 19.29
CA SER A 202 -1.45 3.76 19.37
C SER A 202 -1.74 4.90 18.40
N PRO A 203 -1.44 6.17 18.72
CA PRO A 203 -1.47 7.27 17.75
C PRO A 203 -0.65 6.92 16.49
N LEU A 204 -1.15 7.27 15.30
CA LEU A 204 -0.50 6.89 14.04
C LEU A 204 0.94 7.38 13.97
N GLU A 205 1.21 8.57 14.49
CA GLU A 205 2.53 9.22 14.50
C GLU A 205 3.56 8.45 15.35
N GLN A 206 3.11 7.61 16.29
CA GLN A 206 3.97 6.78 17.14
C GLN A 206 4.27 5.41 16.51
N ILE A 207 3.52 5.01 15.47
CA ILE A 207 3.73 3.75 14.77
C ILE A 207 4.87 3.92 13.75
N THR A 208 6.08 3.63 14.21
CA THR A 208 7.26 3.63 13.32
C THR A 208 7.21 2.50 12.28
N ILE A 209 8.01 2.65 11.22
CA ILE A 209 8.20 1.63 10.19
C ILE A 209 8.72 0.30 10.77
N ILE A 210 9.46 0.36 11.87
CA ILE A 210 10.01 -0.81 12.58
C ILE A 210 8.89 -1.67 13.16
N HIS A 211 7.89 -1.06 13.79
CA HIS A 211 6.74 -1.81 14.31
C HIS A 211 6.04 -2.57 13.18
N PHE A 212 5.78 -1.88 12.07
CA PHE A 212 5.10 -2.49 10.94
C PHE A 212 5.94 -3.58 10.28
N TRP A 213 7.25 -3.37 10.13
CA TRP A 213 8.13 -4.36 9.51
C TRP A 213 8.21 -5.64 10.34
N ALA A 214 8.21 -5.56 11.68
CA ALA A 214 8.14 -6.74 12.55
C ALA A 214 6.88 -7.59 12.28
N PHE A 215 5.73 -6.95 12.01
CA PHE A 215 4.55 -7.67 11.55
C PHE A 215 4.74 -8.22 10.12
N TYR A 216 5.25 -7.41 9.20
CA TYR A 216 5.40 -7.77 7.79
C TYR A 216 6.26 -9.02 7.56
N THR A 217 7.29 -9.26 8.37
CA THR A 217 8.15 -10.47 8.27
C THR A 217 7.39 -11.78 8.49
N HIS A 218 6.21 -11.73 9.13
CA HIS A 218 5.32 -12.88 9.27
C HIS A 218 4.45 -13.10 8.03
N THR A 219 4.19 -12.04 7.25
CA THR A 219 3.39 -12.11 6.02
C THR A 219 4.20 -12.57 4.80
N HIS A 220 5.53 -12.39 4.83
CA HIS A 220 6.41 -12.80 3.73
C HIS A 220 7.85 -13.12 4.18
N PRO A 221 8.46 -14.21 3.68
CA PRO A 221 7.80 -15.30 2.95
C PRO A 221 6.94 -16.16 3.89
N ALA A 222 5.68 -16.41 3.52
CA ALA A 222 4.73 -17.16 4.35
C ALA A 222 4.13 -18.33 3.56
N THR A 223 3.91 -19.45 4.24
CA THR A 223 3.10 -20.56 3.71
C THR A 223 1.62 -20.23 3.86
N TYR A 224 0.78 -20.99 3.15
CA TYR A 224 -0.67 -20.95 3.32
C TYR A 224 -1.09 -21.05 4.79
N GLU A 225 -0.47 -21.96 5.54
CA GLU A 225 -0.79 -22.18 6.95
C GLU A 225 -0.51 -20.93 7.80
N ILE A 226 0.62 -20.25 7.57
CA ILE A 226 0.92 -18.99 8.26
C ILE A 226 -0.06 -17.89 7.85
N GLN A 227 -0.43 -17.80 6.57
CA GLN A 227 -1.41 -16.81 6.09
C GLN A 227 -2.78 -17.02 6.73
N GLN A 228 -3.21 -18.28 6.87
CA GLN A 228 -4.46 -18.62 7.56
C GLN A 228 -4.39 -18.27 9.05
N LEU A 229 -3.30 -18.65 9.74
CA LEU A 229 -3.11 -18.29 11.15
C LEU A 229 -3.17 -16.77 11.34
N LEU A 230 -2.47 -16.00 10.51
CA LEU A 230 -2.51 -14.53 10.57
C LEU A 230 -3.94 -13.98 10.37
N PHE A 231 -4.73 -14.60 9.50
CA PHE A 231 -6.12 -14.20 9.29
C PHE A 231 -6.99 -14.49 10.52
N ASP A 232 -6.77 -15.61 11.21
CA ASP A 232 -7.53 -16.00 12.40
C ASP A 232 -7.38 -14.99 13.57
N HIS A 233 -6.30 -14.18 13.56
CA HIS A 233 -6.07 -13.05 14.48
C HIS A 233 -6.78 -11.75 14.09
N SER A 234 -7.74 -11.79 13.15
CA SER A 234 -8.58 -10.63 12.75
C SER A 234 -7.79 -9.37 12.34
N PRO A 235 -6.79 -9.47 11.44
CA PRO A 235 -5.80 -8.42 11.23
C PRO A 235 -6.36 -7.18 10.51
N TYR A 236 -7.50 -7.31 9.83
CA TYR A 236 -7.96 -6.30 8.88
C TYR A 236 -8.31 -4.96 9.51
N ALA A 237 -8.88 -4.91 10.71
CA ALA A 237 -9.20 -3.63 11.35
C ALA A 237 -7.93 -2.80 11.60
N SER A 238 -6.91 -3.44 12.18
CA SER A 238 -5.60 -2.82 12.45
C SER A 238 -4.87 -2.44 11.17
N LEU A 239 -4.79 -3.34 10.18
CA LEU A 239 -4.10 -3.07 8.92
C LEU A 239 -4.78 -1.98 8.09
N LEU A 240 -6.12 -1.94 8.07
CA LEU A 240 -6.86 -0.89 7.38
C LEU A 240 -6.66 0.47 8.03
N ARG A 241 -6.52 0.56 9.36
CA ARG A 241 -6.20 1.81 10.06
C ARG A 241 -4.89 2.42 9.56
N LEU A 242 -3.89 1.58 9.29
CA LEU A 242 -2.57 2.02 8.79
C LEU A 242 -2.61 2.63 7.37
N LEU A 243 -3.70 2.48 6.63
CA LEU A 243 -3.85 3.15 5.33
C LEU A 243 -3.98 4.68 5.44
N ASP A 244 -4.28 5.20 6.63
CA ASP A 244 -4.31 6.64 6.91
C ASP A 244 -2.97 7.17 7.46
N HIS A 245 -1.94 6.31 7.52
CA HIS A 245 -0.66 6.65 8.13
C HIS A 245 0.12 7.72 7.32
N PRO A 246 0.78 8.70 7.95
CA PRO A 246 1.50 9.77 7.25
C PRO A 246 2.78 9.28 6.53
N ASN A 247 3.32 8.15 6.95
CA ASN A 247 4.43 7.49 6.26
C ASN A 247 3.92 6.55 5.14
N VAL A 248 4.13 6.95 3.88
CA VAL A 248 3.78 6.18 2.67
C VAL A 248 4.39 4.78 2.64
N PHE A 249 5.56 4.56 3.26
CA PHE A 249 6.16 3.23 3.31
C PHE A 249 5.39 2.28 4.23
N VAL A 250 4.84 2.79 5.34
CA VAL A 250 3.94 2.01 6.20
C VAL A 250 2.65 1.69 5.45
N VAL A 251 2.08 2.67 4.73
CA VAL A 251 0.88 2.48 3.91
C VAL A 251 1.10 1.40 2.84
N ASN A 252 2.18 1.48 2.06
CA ASN A 252 2.48 0.53 0.99
C ASN A 252 2.67 -0.89 1.54
N ARG A 253 3.45 -1.03 2.62
CA ARG A 253 3.64 -2.34 3.26
C ARG A 253 2.35 -2.88 3.90
N ALA A 254 1.47 -2.03 4.41
CA ALA A 254 0.15 -2.44 4.91
C ALA A 254 -0.74 -3.00 3.79
N VAL A 255 -0.76 -2.37 2.62
CA VAL A 255 -1.45 -2.90 1.44
C VAL A 255 -0.87 -4.27 1.04
N ASN A 256 0.46 -4.39 1.00
CA ASN A 256 1.12 -5.66 0.68
C ASN A 256 0.83 -6.76 1.71
N ALA A 257 0.77 -6.41 3.00
CA ALA A 257 0.40 -7.35 4.06
C ALA A 257 -1.05 -7.85 3.92
N ILE A 258 -1.99 -6.94 3.63
CA ILE A 258 -3.39 -7.30 3.35
C ILE A 258 -3.46 -8.29 2.17
N PHE A 259 -2.74 -7.98 1.09
CA PHE A 259 -2.65 -8.85 -0.08
C PHE A 259 -2.04 -10.22 0.27
N ASN A 260 -0.91 -10.26 0.97
CA ASN A 260 -0.25 -11.50 1.38
C ASN A 260 -1.16 -12.41 2.22
N ILE A 261 -1.98 -11.84 3.11
CA ILE A 261 -2.95 -12.59 3.91
C ILE A 261 -4.10 -13.11 3.03
N GLN A 262 -4.55 -12.35 2.03
CA GLN A 262 -5.59 -12.78 1.08
C GLN A 262 -5.12 -13.94 0.19
N VAL A 263 -3.90 -13.88 -0.34
CA VAL A 263 -3.36 -14.90 -1.27
C VAL A 263 -3.48 -16.32 -0.71
N GLY A 264 -3.34 -16.49 0.61
CA GLY A 264 -3.54 -17.78 1.26
C GLY A 264 -4.94 -18.36 0.99
N ALA A 265 -5.98 -17.58 1.26
CA ALA A 265 -7.36 -18.02 1.07
C ALA A 265 -7.79 -18.11 -0.40
N GLY A 266 -7.18 -17.33 -1.29
CA GLY A 266 -7.47 -17.37 -2.73
C GLY A 266 -7.08 -18.70 -3.38
N ASN A 267 -5.94 -19.27 -2.99
CA ASN A 267 -5.39 -20.49 -3.60
C ASN A 267 -6.21 -21.77 -3.32
N ILE A 268 -7.09 -21.75 -2.32
CA ILE A 268 -7.92 -22.92 -1.93
C ILE A 268 -9.39 -22.79 -2.36
N THR A 269 -9.77 -21.63 -2.90
CA THR A 269 -11.16 -21.33 -3.25
C THR A 269 -11.36 -21.61 -4.74
N PRO A 270 -12.38 -22.39 -5.14
CA PRO A 270 -12.72 -22.55 -6.55
C PRO A 270 -12.94 -21.20 -7.25
N GLU A 271 -12.50 -21.06 -8.50
CA GLU A 271 -12.60 -19.80 -9.26
C GLU A 271 -14.03 -19.28 -9.42
N ASP A 272 -15.03 -20.16 -9.31
CA ASP A 272 -16.47 -19.83 -9.40
C ASP A 272 -17.08 -19.39 -8.06
N LYS A 273 -16.28 -19.29 -6.99
CA LYS A 273 -16.73 -18.88 -5.66
C LYS A 273 -16.12 -17.53 -5.25
N PRO A 274 -16.88 -16.69 -4.52
CA PRO A 274 -16.33 -15.49 -3.92
C PRO A 274 -15.14 -15.82 -3.01
N HIS A 275 -14.12 -14.97 -3.04
CA HIS A 275 -12.95 -15.11 -2.18
C HIS A 275 -13.36 -15.15 -0.68
N PRO A 276 -12.80 -16.04 0.16
CA PRO A 276 -13.28 -16.24 1.54
C PRO A 276 -13.22 -14.97 2.40
N HIS A 277 -12.21 -14.13 2.16
CA HIS A 277 -12.04 -12.87 2.89
C HIS A 277 -12.89 -11.71 2.37
N PHE A 278 -13.57 -11.86 1.22
CA PHE A 278 -14.30 -10.76 0.58
C PHE A 278 -15.38 -10.17 1.49
N MET A 279 -16.19 -11.03 2.11
CA MET A 279 -17.28 -10.59 2.99
C MET A 279 -16.76 -9.81 4.20
N ILE A 280 -15.67 -10.27 4.80
CA ILE A 280 -15.07 -9.64 5.99
C ILE A 280 -14.48 -8.28 5.61
N LEU A 281 -13.72 -8.20 4.52
CA LEU A 281 -13.16 -6.94 4.02
C LEU A 281 -14.23 -5.94 3.60
N SER A 282 -15.34 -6.42 3.03
CA SER A 282 -16.48 -5.57 2.72
C SER A 282 -17.15 -5.04 3.98
N ALA A 283 -17.35 -5.90 4.99
CA ALA A 283 -18.03 -5.55 6.24
C ALA A 283 -17.26 -4.50 7.06
N CYS A 284 -15.93 -4.55 7.07
CA CYS A 284 -15.10 -3.52 7.74
C CYS A 284 -14.83 -2.27 6.88
N GLY A 285 -15.48 -2.14 5.70
CA GLY A 285 -15.29 -1.00 4.81
C GLY A 285 -13.94 -0.99 4.08
N GLY A 286 -13.16 -2.07 4.17
CA GLY A 286 -11.81 -2.18 3.60
C GLY A 286 -11.79 -1.96 2.09
N ILE A 287 -12.78 -2.48 1.36
CA ILE A 287 -12.89 -2.29 -0.10
C ILE A 287 -12.97 -0.80 -0.46
N LYS A 288 -13.81 -0.04 0.24
CA LYS A 288 -13.95 1.41 0.00
C LYS A 288 -12.66 2.15 0.33
N LYS A 289 -11.97 1.75 1.40
CA LYS A 289 -10.73 2.40 1.84
C LYS A 289 -9.57 2.16 0.87
N LEU A 290 -9.42 0.93 0.38
CA LEU A 290 -8.42 0.59 -0.64
C LEU A 290 -8.69 1.36 -1.95
N TYR A 291 -9.96 1.46 -2.36
CA TYR A 291 -10.34 2.22 -3.56
C TYR A 291 -10.03 3.72 -3.39
N ALA A 292 -10.37 4.31 -2.23
CA ALA A 292 -10.06 5.70 -1.94
C ALA A 292 -8.54 5.98 -1.94
N LEU A 293 -7.74 5.04 -1.40
CA LEU A 293 -6.28 5.14 -1.43
C LEU A 293 -5.74 5.15 -2.86
N PHE A 294 -6.21 4.23 -3.71
CA PHE A 294 -5.82 4.17 -5.13
C PHE A 294 -6.09 5.51 -5.84
N TRP A 295 -7.28 6.08 -5.68
CA TRP A 295 -7.62 7.37 -6.31
C TRP A 295 -6.82 8.54 -5.76
N LYS A 296 -6.51 8.56 -4.46
CA LYS A 296 -5.69 9.60 -3.86
C LYS A 296 -4.29 9.64 -4.46
N ASP A 297 -3.69 8.48 -4.74
CA ASP A 297 -2.36 8.43 -5.35
C ASP A 297 -2.38 8.73 -6.86
N VAL A 298 -3.42 8.31 -7.60
CA VAL A 298 -3.60 8.70 -9.01
C VAL A 298 -3.75 10.22 -9.18
N SER A 299 -4.46 10.88 -8.25
CA SER A 299 -4.64 12.35 -8.29
C SER A 299 -3.37 13.18 -8.06
N LYS A 300 -2.28 12.58 -7.54
CA LYS A 300 -0.98 13.26 -7.41
C LYS A 300 -0.23 13.35 -8.74
N PHE A 301 -0.62 12.55 -9.73
CA PHE A 301 0.02 12.43 -11.03
C PHE A 301 -0.93 12.79 -12.20
N SER A 302 -2.10 13.35 -11.90
CA SER A 302 -3.08 13.89 -12.87
C SER A 302 -3.11 15.41 -12.78
#